data_AF-A0A522R1G6-F1
#
_entry.id   AF-A0A522R1G6-F1
#
_cell.length_a   1.000
_cell.length_b   1.000
_cell.length_c   1.000
_cell.angle_alpha   90.00
_cell.angle_beta   90.00
_cell.angle_gamma   90.00
#
_symmetry.space_group_name_H-M   'P 1'
#
loop_
_entity.id
_entity.type
_entity.pdbx_description
1 polymer ?
#
loop_
_entity_poly.entity_id
_entity_poly.type
_entity_poly.pdbx_seq_one_letter_code
_entity_poly.pdbx_strand_id
1 'polypeptide(L)'
;PSHYRPEINSEVRDYGKGVPVNKDNHDTIGILALDAHGKLAGACTTSGMAWKMHGRVGDSPIIGAGLYVDGEVGAATSTGMGEEVIRNAGSFLVVELMRQGRSPAEACKEAVQRVLRKHPSTARKTQVAFLAMNKEGEVGAYAIQHGFSYAVCDAKNQSALIPSASVFPA
;
A
#
# COMPACT_ATOMS: atom_id res chain seq x y z
N PRO A 1 -12.50 12.62 -28.33
CA PRO A 1 -12.15 12.65 -26.89
C PRO A 1 -12.18 11.23 -26.31
N SER A 2 -11.01 10.67 -25.99
CA SER A 2 -10.89 9.34 -25.40
C SER A 2 -11.54 9.33 -24.02
N HIS A 3 -12.73 8.75 -23.90
CA HIS A 3 -13.37 8.52 -22.62
C HIS A 3 -12.63 7.40 -21.88
N TYR A 4 -11.61 7.74 -21.11
CA TYR A 4 -10.98 6.80 -20.18
C TYR A 4 -11.98 6.46 -19.09
N ARG A 5 -12.52 5.24 -19.16
CA ARG A 5 -13.30 4.62 -18.10
C ARG A 5 -12.56 3.34 -17.74
N PRO A 6 -11.67 3.36 -16.73
CA PRO A 6 -11.13 2.11 -16.21
C PRO A 6 -12.32 1.23 -15.78
N GLU A 7 -12.56 0.17 -16.54
CA GLU A 7 -13.61 -0.78 -16.27
C GLU A 7 -13.11 -1.74 -15.21
N ILE A 8 -13.90 -1.86 -14.14
CA ILE A 8 -13.76 -2.95 -13.18
C ILE A 8 -13.92 -4.25 -13.98
N ASN A 9 -12.94 -5.17 -13.92
CA ASN A 9 -12.94 -6.52 -14.48
C ASN A 9 -12.33 -6.74 -15.89
N SER A 10 -11.36 -5.95 -16.36
CA SER A 10 -10.60 -6.30 -17.59
C SER A 10 -9.83 -7.62 -17.44
N GLU A 11 -9.25 -7.79 -16.27
CA GLU A 11 -8.64 -9.01 -15.73
C GLU A 11 -9.63 -10.17 -15.61
N VAL A 12 -10.95 -9.95 -15.52
CA VAL A 12 -11.92 -11.06 -15.48
C VAL A 12 -12.17 -11.66 -16.87
N ARG A 13 -11.85 -10.93 -17.94
CA ARG A 13 -11.87 -11.45 -19.31
C ARG A 13 -10.59 -12.22 -19.66
N ASP A 14 -9.44 -11.74 -19.19
CA ASP A 14 -8.14 -12.28 -19.60
C ASP A 14 -7.41 -13.09 -18.53
N TYR A 15 -7.76 -12.99 -17.24
CA TYR A 15 -7.21 -13.79 -16.12
C TYR A 15 -8.23 -14.00 -14.97
N GLY A 16 -9.12 -15.00 -15.13
CA GLY A 16 -9.67 -15.81 -14.02
C GLY A 16 -10.32 -15.10 -12.81
N LYS A 17 -11.41 -14.34 -13.01
CA LYS A 17 -12.45 -13.97 -12.01
C LYS A 17 -11.98 -13.47 -10.61
N GLY A 18 -11.70 -12.17 -10.47
CA GLY A 18 -11.52 -11.47 -9.19
C GLY A 18 -11.46 -9.94 -9.34
N VAL A 19 -11.36 -9.20 -8.23
CA VAL A 19 -11.11 -7.73 -8.25
C VAL A 19 -9.74 -7.40 -8.88
N PRO A 20 -9.57 -6.21 -9.51
CA PRO A 20 -8.39 -5.87 -10.31
C PRO A 20 -7.04 -6.07 -9.62
N VAL A 21 -7.00 -5.81 -8.30
CA VAL A 21 -5.85 -6.10 -7.45
C VAL A 21 -6.30 -7.03 -6.33
N ASN A 22 -5.71 -8.22 -6.27
CA ASN A 22 -5.98 -9.23 -5.24
C ASN A 22 -4.70 -9.99 -4.89
N LYS A 23 -4.78 -10.96 -3.97
CA LYS A 23 -3.62 -11.76 -3.52
C LYS A 23 -2.85 -12.46 -4.65
N ASP A 24 -3.52 -12.78 -5.76
CA ASP A 24 -2.96 -13.50 -6.91
C ASP A 24 -2.61 -12.52 -8.06
N ASN A 25 -2.90 -11.22 -7.90
CA ASN A 25 -2.69 -10.19 -8.92
C ASN A 25 -2.32 -8.86 -8.23
N HIS A 26 -1.03 -8.68 -7.93
CA HIS A 26 -0.49 -7.47 -7.32
C HIS A 26 0.63 -6.90 -8.18
N ASP A 27 0.44 -5.68 -8.69
CA ASP A 27 1.35 -5.07 -9.67
C ASP A 27 2.56 -4.38 -9.03
N THR A 28 2.60 -4.24 -7.70
CA THR A 28 3.55 -3.35 -7.00
C THR A 28 4.30 -4.09 -5.89
N ILE A 29 5.63 -3.96 -5.91
CA ILE A 29 6.49 -4.30 -4.78
C ILE A 29 6.99 -3.01 -4.11
N GLY A 30 6.79 -2.95 -2.79
CA GLY A 30 7.32 -1.91 -1.91
C GLY A 30 8.20 -2.56 -0.85
N ILE A 31 9.40 -2.01 -0.64
CA ILE A 31 10.39 -2.52 0.30
C ILE A 31 10.80 -1.38 1.23
N LEU A 32 10.82 -1.65 2.53
CA LEU A 32 11.32 -0.76 3.56
C LEU A 32 12.45 -1.49 4.31
N ALA A 33 13.53 -0.79 4.61
CA ALA A 33 14.67 -1.36 5.32
C ALA A 33 15.20 -0.38 6.36
N LEU A 34 15.62 -0.93 7.50
CA LEU A 34 16.36 -0.25 8.55
C LEU A 34 17.72 -0.94 8.66
N ASP A 35 18.81 -0.18 8.47
CA ASP A 35 20.16 -0.73 8.58
C ASP A 35 20.67 -0.79 10.02
N ALA A 36 21.83 -1.42 10.23
CA ALA A 36 22.45 -1.56 11.56
C ALA A 36 22.92 -0.22 12.18
N HIS A 37 22.94 0.86 11.40
CA HIS A 37 23.24 2.22 11.87
C HIS A 37 21.97 3.02 12.18
N GLY A 38 20.79 2.41 12.07
CA GLY A 38 19.50 3.06 12.30
C GLY A 38 19.04 3.95 11.13
N LYS A 39 19.58 3.76 9.93
CA LYS A 39 19.13 4.50 8.74
C LYS A 39 18.02 3.77 8.01
N LEU A 40 16.96 4.52 7.70
CA LEU A 40 15.84 4.04 6.91
C LEU A 40 16.04 4.28 5.42
N ALA A 41 15.63 3.31 4.62
CA ALA A 41 15.53 3.42 3.17
C ALA A 41 14.29 2.68 2.68
N GLY A 42 13.85 3.03 1.47
CA GLY A 42 12.77 2.30 0.83
C GLY A 42 12.84 2.37 -0.69
N ALA A 43 12.18 1.41 -1.33
CA ALA A 43 12.05 1.33 -2.77
C ALA A 43 10.63 0.89 -3.13
N CYS A 44 10.09 1.43 -4.22
CA CYS A 44 8.78 1.07 -4.73
C CYS A 44 8.84 0.97 -6.25
N THR A 45 8.38 -0.14 -6.81
CA THR A 45 8.39 -0.37 -8.26
C THR A 45 7.18 -1.20 -8.70
N THR A 46 6.74 -0.96 -9.93
CA THR A 46 5.51 -1.55 -10.49
C THR A 46 5.54 -1.51 -12.02
N SER A 47 4.91 -2.48 -12.68
CA SER A 47 4.46 -2.36 -14.07
C SER A 47 3.21 -1.48 -14.20
N GLY A 48 2.54 -1.17 -13.09
CA GLY A 48 1.27 -0.46 -12.98
C GLY A 48 0.08 -1.35 -13.32
N MET A 49 -1.13 -0.76 -13.22
CA MET A 49 -2.39 -1.43 -13.51
C MET A 49 -2.36 -2.09 -14.90
N ALA A 50 -2.79 -3.36 -14.96
CA ALA A 50 -2.96 -4.08 -16.20
C ALA A 50 -3.84 -3.28 -17.19
N TRP A 51 -3.50 -3.32 -18.49
CA TRP A 51 -4.25 -2.68 -19.58
C TRP A 51 -4.49 -1.17 -19.43
N LYS A 52 -3.70 -0.50 -18.59
CA LYS A 52 -3.75 0.95 -18.42
C LYS A 52 -3.59 1.67 -19.76
N MET A 53 -4.22 2.84 -19.85
CA MET A 53 -3.97 3.74 -20.97
C MET A 53 -2.49 4.06 -21.09
N HIS A 54 -2.03 4.23 -22.33
CA HIS A 54 -0.70 4.74 -22.60
C HIS A 54 -0.47 6.06 -21.85
N GLY A 55 0.64 6.14 -21.12
CA GLY A 55 0.98 7.31 -20.29
C GLY A 55 0.35 7.32 -18.89
N ARG A 56 -0.47 6.35 -18.49
CA ARG A 56 -1.01 6.28 -17.10
C ARG A 56 0.12 6.02 -16.11
N VAL A 57 0.20 6.86 -15.07
CA VAL A 57 1.12 6.75 -13.93
C VAL A 57 0.32 6.52 -12.65
N GLY A 58 0.74 5.51 -11.87
CA GLY A 58 0.17 5.19 -10.55
C GLY A 58 0.95 5.84 -9.41
N ASP A 59 0.74 5.36 -8.19
CA ASP A 59 1.33 5.89 -6.95
C ASP A 59 2.82 5.57 -6.78
N SER A 60 3.28 4.41 -7.25
CA SER A 60 4.62 3.89 -6.97
C SER A 60 5.78 4.86 -7.25
N PRO A 61 5.83 5.63 -8.37
CA PRO A 61 6.91 6.58 -8.61
C PRO A 61 6.70 7.97 -7.96
N ILE A 62 5.64 8.16 -7.18
CA ILE A 62 5.28 9.47 -6.60
C ILE A 62 5.61 9.47 -5.11
N ILE A 63 6.60 10.27 -4.71
CA ILE A 63 6.98 10.46 -3.31
C ILE A 63 5.80 10.98 -2.49
N GLY A 64 5.56 10.36 -1.34
CA GLY A 64 4.43 10.67 -0.46
C GLY A 64 3.13 9.96 -0.83
N ALA A 65 3.02 9.40 -2.04
CA ALA A 65 1.94 8.49 -2.41
C ALA A 65 2.40 7.04 -2.25
N GLY A 66 3.18 6.54 -3.21
CA GLY A 66 3.65 5.15 -3.28
C GLY A 66 4.66 4.77 -2.19
N LEU A 67 5.51 5.73 -1.84
CA LEU A 67 6.61 5.55 -0.89
C LEU A 67 6.93 6.87 -0.19
N TYR A 68 7.19 6.82 1.11
CA TYR A 68 7.75 7.93 1.86
C TYR A 68 8.69 7.41 2.95
N VAL A 69 9.83 8.09 3.12
CA VAL A 69 10.86 7.73 4.11
C VAL A 69 11.27 9.00 4.83
N ASP A 70 11.23 8.97 6.16
CA ASP A 70 11.69 10.04 7.03
C ASP A 70 12.57 9.44 8.12
N GLY A 71 13.87 9.77 8.10
CA GLY A 71 14.86 9.14 8.97
C GLY A 71 14.63 9.38 10.46
N GLU A 72 13.87 10.42 10.82
CA GLU A 72 13.58 10.75 12.23
C GLU A 72 12.31 10.08 12.75
N VAL A 73 11.52 9.45 11.87
CA VAL A 73 10.21 8.90 12.21
C VAL A 73 10.05 7.45 11.77
N GLY A 74 10.18 7.19 10.48
CA GLY A 74 9.74 5.94 9.87
C GLY A 74 9.59 6.03 8.37
N ALA A 75 9.19 4.91 7.78
CA ALA A 75 8.93 4.76 6.37
C ALA A 75 7.59 4.06 6.14
N ALA A 76 6.97 4.35 5.00
CA ALA A 76 5.75 3.70 4.56
C ALA A 76 5.77 3.49 3.05
N THR A 77 5.19 2.37 2.61
CA THR A 77 4.93 2.06 1.20
C THR A 77 3.50 1.57 1.04
N SER A 78 2.95 1.74 -0.16
CA SER A 78 1.58 1.33 -0.49
C SER A 78 1.52 0.31 -1.62
N THR A 79 0.36 -0.34 -1.70
CA THR A 79 -0.06 -1.16 -2.83
C THR A 79 -1.59 -1.10 -2.99
N GLY A 80 -2.11 -1.54 -4.14
CA GLY A 80 -3.53 -1.44 -4.47
C GLY A 80 -3.82 -0.48 -5.62
N MET A 81 -4.97 0.20 -5.56
CA MET A 81 -5.37 1.16 -6.58
C MET A 81 -4.61 2.48 -6.41
N GLY A 82 -3.59 2.69 -7.24
CA GLY A 82 -2.71 3.86 -7.16
C GLY A 82 -3.43 5.21 -7.21
N GLU A 83 -4.55 5.33 -7.94
CA GLU A 83 -5.36 6.56 -7.99
C GLU A 83 -5.87 6.98 -6.60
N GLU A 84 -6.26 6.00 -5.76
CA GLU A 84 -6.74 6.26 -4.41
C GLU A 84 -5.59 6.61 -3.45
N VAL A 85 -4.43 6.00 -3.65
CA VAL A 85 -3.22 6.33 -2.87
C VAL A 85 -2.75 7.75 -3.19
N ILE A 86 -2.66 8.12 -4.47
CA ILE A 86 -2.28 9.47 -4.91
C ILE A 86 -3.23 10.52 -4.31
N ARG A 87 -4.54 10.30 -4.44
CA ARG A 87 -5.58 11.22 -3.94
C ARG A 87 -5.49 11.49 -2.44
N ASN A 88 -4.86 10.59 -1.70
CA ASN A 88 -4.77 10.66 -0.24
C ASN A 88 -3.36 10.95 0.29
N ALA A 89 -2.34 11.11 -0.58
CA ALA A 89 -0.94 11.18 -0.17
C ALA A 89 -0.61 10.09 0.86
N GLY A 90 -0.96 8.85 0.50
CA GLY A 90 -1.10 7.73 1.43
C GLY A 90 0.14 7.47 2.30
N SER A 91 1.30 7.21 1.68
CA SER A 91 2.51 6.91 2.44
C SER A 91 3.02 8.09 3.28
N PHE A 92 2.88 9.33 2.79
CA PHE A 92 3.19 10.52 3.59
C PHE A 92 2.29 10.61 4.83
N LEU A 93 0.99 10.40 4.66
CA LEU A 93 0.03 10.41 5.76
C LEU A 93 0.37 9.36 6.81
N VAL A 94 0.75 8.15 6.40
CA VAL A 94 1.13 7.08 7.34
C VAL A 94 2.35 7.50 8.18
N VAL A 95 3.38 8.05 7.54
CA VAL A 95 4.57 8.54 8.27
C VAL A 95 4.23 9.72 9.19
N GLU A 96 3.38 10.64 8.74
CA GLU A 96 2.93 11.76 9.59
C GLU A 96 2.09 11.30 10.79
N LEU A 97 1.28 10.25 10.62
CA LEU A 97 0.56 9.62 11.73
C LEU A 97 1.52 8.96 12.74
N MET A 98 2.60 8.33 12.26
CA MET A 98 3.67 7.84 13.13
C MET A 98 4.40 8.98 13.84
N ARG A 99 4.65 10.11 13.16
CA ARG A 99 5.23 11.32 13.77
C ARG A 99 4.38 11.83 14.94
N GLN A 100 3.06 11.63 14.86
CA GLN A 100 2.10 11.99 15.92
C GLN A 100 2.01 10.95 17.04
N GLY A 101 2.89 9.95 17.07
CA GLY A 101 3.02 8.97 18.16
C GLY A 101 2.22 7.69 17.97
N ARG A 102 1.68 7.43 16.79
CA ARG A 102 1.00 6.15 16.49
C ARG A 102 2.02 5.07 16.15
N SER A 103 1.72 3.83 16.53
CA SER A 103 2.49 2.69 16.01
C SER A 103 2.30 2.53 14.49
N PRO A 104 3.22 1.84 13.79
CA PRO A 104 3.10 1.59 12.35
C PRO A 104 1.75 0.96 11.95
N ALA A 105 1.26 0.00 12.73
CA ALA A 105 -0.02 -0.67 12.46
C ALA A 105 -1.23 0.27 12.63
N GLU A 106 -1.22 1.10 13.67
CA GLU A 106 -2.29 2.10 13.90
C GLU A 106 -2.29 3.19 12.85
N ALA A 107 -1.11 3.65 12.42
CA ALA A 107 -0.94 4.63 11.36
C ALA A 107 -1.49 4.11 10.02
N CYS A 108 -1.14 2.87 9.63
CA CYS A 108 -1.69 2.21 8.46
C CYS A 108 -3.22 2.09 8.54
N LYS A 109 -3.76 1.71 9.70
CA LYS A 109 -5.21 1.56 9.91
C LYS A 109 -5.96 2.89 9.74
N GLU A 110 -5.48 3.97 10.37
CA GLU A 110 -6.11 5.29 10.25
C GLU A 110 -6.03 5.82 8.81
N ALA A 111 -4.91 5.61 8.11
CA ALA A 111 -4.79 6.00 6.70
C ALA A 111 -5.82 5.28 5.81
N VAL A 112 -5.99 3.96 6.00
CA VAL A 112 -7.03 3.17 5.32
C VAL A 112 -8.43 3.71 5.64
N GLN A 113 -8.73 3.98 6.92
CA GLN A 113 -10.03 4.53 7.32
C GLN A 113 -10.31 5.89 6.67
N ARG A 114 -9.28 6.75 6.52
CA ARG A 114 -9.41 8.03 5.82
C ARG A 114 -9.76 7.87 4.35
N VAL A 115 -9.15 6.90 3.65
CA VAL A 115 -9.50 6.58 2.25
C VAL A 115 -10.98 6.20 2.17
N LEU A 116 -11.44 5.32 3.06
CA LEU A 116 -12.84 4.86 3.07
C LEU A 116 -13.85 5.96 3.37
N ARG A 117 -13.54 6.88 4.30
CA ARG A 117 -14.42 8.01 4.65
C ARG A 117 -14.67 8.94 3.46
N LYS A 118 -13.70 9.10 2.55
CA LYS A 118 -13.87 9.97 1.37
C LYS A 118 -14.77 9.36 0.30
N HIS A 119 -14.77 8.04 0.15
CA HIS A 119 -15.52 7.35 -0.90
C HIS A 119 -16.24 6.09 -0.39
N PRO A 120 -17.24 6.25 0.52
CA PRO A 120 -17.92 5.12 1.14
C PRO A 120 -18.67 4.24 0.12
N SER A 121 -19.15 4.83 -0.98
CA SER A 121 -19.86 4.10 -2.05
C SER A 121 -18.97 3.16 -2.86
N THR A 122 -17.65 3.39 -2.90
CA THR A 122 -16.68 2.54 -3.62
C THR A 122 -15.87 1.66 -2.69
N ALA A 123 -16.05 1.75 -1.37
CA ALA A 123 -15.29 1.03 -0.35
C ALA A 123 -15.11 -0.47 -0.64
N ARG A 124 -16.16 -1.17 -1.07
CA ARG A 124 -16.11 -2.61 -1.39
C ARG A 124 -15.42 -2.95 -2.71
N LYS A 125 -15.21 -1.96 -3.58
CA LYS A 125 -14.55 -2.09 -4.90
C LYS A 125 -13.13 -1.53 -4.90
N THR A 126 -12.74 -0.90 -3.80
CA THR A 126 -11.42 -0.31 -3.61
C THR A 126 -10.53 -1.30 -2.86
N GLN A 127 -9.28 -1.42 -3.30
CA GLN A 127 -8.22 -2.04 -2.51
C GLN A 127 -7.07 -1.05 -2.35
N VAL A 128 -6.66 -0.84 -1.10
CA VAL A 128 -5.47 -0.11 -0.71
C VAL A 128 -4.91 -0.82 0.51
N ALA A 129 -3.60 -1.04 0.53
CA ALA A 129 -2.89 -1.50 1.70
C ALA A 129 -1.65 -0.64 1.91
N PHE A 130 -1.32 -0.41 3.17
CA PHE A 130 -0.09 0.23 3.58
C PHE A 130 0.74 -0.74 4.41
N LEU A 131 2.06 -0.66 4.22
CA LEU A 131 3.08 -1.27 5.05
C LEU A 131 3.97 -0.15 5.58
N ALA A 132 4.28 -0.18 6.87
CA ALA A 132 5.10 0.82 7.53
C ALA A 132 6.11 0.19 8.48
N MET A 133 7.19 0.94 8.72
CA MET A 133 8.26 0.64 9.66
C MET A 133 8.66 1.93 10.39
N ASN A 134 8.81 1.92 11.71
CA ASN A 134 9.37 3.06 12.44
C ASN A 134 10.89 2.90 12.68
N LYS A 135 11.51 3.94 13.23
CA LYS A 135 12.95 3.98 13.55
C LYS A 135 13.36 2.91 14.58
N GLU A 136 12.43 2.46 15.41
CA GLU A 136 12.64 1.42 16.41
C GLU A 136 12.60 0.00 15.81
N GLY A 137 12.27 -0.11 14.51
CA GLY A 137 12.19 -1.38 13.79
C GLY A 137 10.86 -2.10 13.96
N GLU A 138 9.86 -1.47 14.60
CA GLU A 138 8.50 -1.99 14.61
C GLU A 138 7.91 -1.90 13.20
N VAL A 139 7.16 -2.92 12.81
CA VAL A 139 6.50 -3.00 11.50
C VAL A 139 5.01 -3.19 11.65
N GLY A 140 4.24 -2.68 10.70
CA GLY A 140 2.79 -2.82 10.71
C GLY A 140 2.19 -2.59 9.35
N ALA A 141 1.09 -3.30 9.10
CA ALA A 141 0.34 -3.18 7.85
C ALA A 141 -1.16 -3.22 8.10
N TYR A 142 -1.91 -2.58 7.21
CA TYR A 142 -3.37 -2.62 7.23
C TYR A 142 -3.92 -2.46 5.82
N ALA A 143 -4.96 -3.21 5.48
CA ALA A 143 -5.59 -3.22 4.17
C ALA A 143 -7.09 -2.93 4.22
N ILE A 144 -7.68 -2.52 3.09
CA ILE A 144 -9.14 -2.44 2.96
C ILE A 144 -9.73 -3.84 2.88
N GLN A 145 -9.26 -4.64 1.91
CA GLN A 145 -9.74 -6.00 1.67
C GLN A 145 -8.83 -7.03 2.35
N HIS A 146 -9.43 -8.13 2.80
CA HIS A 146 -8.70 -9.30 3.28
C HIS A 146 -7.80 -9.90 2.18
N GLY A 147 -6.68 -10.51 2.60
CA GLY A 147 -5.77 -11.26 1.72
C GLY A 147 -4.43 -10.58 1.43
N PHE A 148 -4.18 -9.37 1.92
CA PHE A 148 -2.86 -8.75 1.86
C PHE A 148 -1.94 -9.34 2.94
N SER A 149 -0.73 -9.73 2.54
CA SER A 149 0.34 -10.21 3.41
C SER A 149 1.64 -9.47 3.07
N TYR A 150 2.55 -9.41 4.03
CA TYR A 150 3.86 -8.78 3.85
C TYR A 150 4.96 -9.67 4.44
N ALA A 151 6.14 -9.63 3.81
CA ALA A 151 7.30 -10.36 4.27
C ALA A 151 8.11 -9.51 5.24
N VAL A 152 8.64 -10.12 6.30
CA VAL A 152 9.56 -9.49 7.25
C VAL A 152 10.81 -10.37 7.35
N CYS A 153 11.97 -9.73 7.27
CA CYS A 153 13.26 -10.37 7.40
C CYS A 153 14.08 -9.60 8.44
N ASP A 154 14.46 -10.28 9.52
CA ASP A 154 15.36 -9.76 10.55
C ASP A 154 16.43 -10.82 10.92
N ALA A 155 17.28 -10.50 11.89
CA ALA A 155 18.34 -11.40 12.33
C ALA A 155 17.83 -12.72 12.95
N LYS A 156 16.57 -12.78 13.40
CA LYS A 156 15.94 -13.94 14.05
C LYS A 156 15.12 -14.76 13.06
N ASN A 157 14.48 -14.12 12.08
CA ASN A 157 13.59 -14.78 11.15
C ASN A 157 13.73 -14.17 9.74
N GLN A 158 14.17 -15.00 8.79
CA GLN A 158 14.43 -14.60 7.40
C GLN A 158 13.30 -15.01 6.44
N SER A 159 12.24 -15.65 6.92
CA SER A 159 11.16 -16.19 6.09
C SER A 159 9.77 -15.89 6.66
N ALA A 160 9.63 -14.84 7.47
CA ALA A 160 8.34 -14.48 8.04
C ALA A 160 7.42 -13.90 6.96
N LEU A 161 6.24 -14.51 6.79
CA LEU A 161 5.15 -13.97 5.99
C LEU A 161 3.96 -13.71 6.90
N ILE A 162 3.61 -12.44 7.08
CA ILE A 162 2.63 -12.00 8.07
C ILE A 162 1.35 -11.55 7.35
N PRO A 163 0.18 -12.12 7.68
CA PRO A 163 -1.09 -11.60 7.18
C PRO A 163 -1.39 -10.23 7.82
N SER A 164 -1.80 -9.27 7.01
CA SER A 164 -2.25 -7.97 7.52
C SER A 164 -3.68 -8.05 8.07
N ALA A 165 -3.99 -7.18 9.03
CA ALA A 165 -5.37 -6.92 9.39
C ALA A 165 -6.07 -6.10 8.30
N SER A 166 -7.38 -6.25 8.18
CA SER A 166 -8.17 -5.60 7.14
C SER A 166 -9.52 -5.09 7.65
N VAL A 167 -10.14 -4.19 6.88
CA VAL A 167 -11.48 -3.65 7.20
C VAL A 167 -12.56 -4.68 6.92
N PHE A 168 -12.53 -5.29 5.75
CA PHE A 168 -13.50 -6.32 5.37
C PHE A 168 -12.92 -7.71 5.64
N PRO A 169 -13.67 -8.60 6.33
CA PRO A 169 -13.24 -9.98 6.54
C PRO A 169 -13.22 -10.77 5.23
N ALA A 170 -12.64 -11.98 5.29
CA ALA A 170 -12.56 -12.94 4.19
C ALA A 170 -13.93 -13.30 3.59
#